data_AF-A0A3N5NRA5-F1
#
_entry.id   AF-A0A3N5NRA5-F1
#
_cell.length_a   1.000
_cell.length_b   1.000
_cell.length_c   1.000
_cell.angle_alpha   90.00
_cell.angle_beta   90.00
_cell.angle_gamma   90.00
#
_symmetry.space_group_name_H-M   'P 1'
#
loop_
_entity.id
_entity.type
_entity.pdbx_description
1 polymer ?
#
loop_
_entity_poly.entity_id
_entity_poly.type
_entity_poly.pdbx_seq_one_letter_code
_entity_poly.pdbx_strand_id
1 'polypeptide(L)' 'SMPGVLVHGHGPFTWGKDCEEAVRHAAVMEEVAKMAFRTEMHGNRRSLDDYLLDKHYQRKHGKDAYYGQENR' A
#
# COMPACT_ATOMS: atom_id res chain seq x y z
N SER A 1 6.55 -7.10 -2.26
CA SER A 1 5.72 -7.25 -3.47
C SER A 1 4.88 -6.00 -3.61
N MET A 2 4.36 -5.75 -4.82
CA MET A 2 3.36 -4.72 -5.09
C MET A 2 2.01 -5.43 -5.32
N PRO A 3 1.10 -5.50 -4.34
CA PRO A 3 -0.08 -6.38 -4.40
C PRO A 3 -1.30 -5.77 -5.11
N GLY A 4 -1.08 -4.85 -6.04
CA GLY A 4 -2.13 -4.30 -6.87
C GLY A 4 -1.63 -3.40 -7.99
N VAL A 5 -2.51 -3.12 -8.95
CA VAL A 5 -2.25 -2.29 -10.13
C VAL A 5 -3.50 -1.51 -10.54
N LEU A 6 -3.31 -0.35 -11.16
CA LEU A 6 -4.38 0.42 -11.79
C LEU A 6 -4.40 0.14 -13.30
N VAL A 7 -5.56 -0.24 -13.84
CA VAL A 7 -5.74 -0.44 -15.27
C VAL A 7 -6.31 0.82 -15.90
N HIS A 8 -5.60 1.38 -16.89
CA HIS A 8 -6.01 2.59 -17.59
C HIS A 8 -7.40 2.43 -18.22
N GLY A 9 -8.27 3.43 -18.03
CA GLY A 9 -9.65 3.42 -18.52
C GLY A 9 -10.57 2.43 -17.79
N HIS A 10 -10.13 1.84 -16.68
CA HIS A 10 -10.91 0.85 -15.94
C HIS A 10 -10.86 1.09 -14.43
N GLY A 11 -9.99 0.40 -13.69
CA GLY A 11 -9.99 0.45 -12.23
C GLY A 11 -8.87 -0.36 -11.58
N PRO A 12 -8.90 -0.49 -10.25
CA PRO A 12 -7.90 -1.22 -9.47
C PRO A 12 -8.09 -2.74 -9.57
N PHE A 13 -6.97 -3.46 -9.60
CA PHE A 13 -6.89 -4.90 -9.42
C PHE A 13 -5.91 -5.21 -8.29
N THR A 14 -6.30 -6.05 -7.33
CA THR A 14 -5.45 -6.45 -6.20
C THR A 14 -5.38 -7.96 -6.05
N TRP A 15 -4.34 -8.43 -5.37
CA TRP A 15 -4.12 -9.86 -5.11
C TRP A 15 -3.49 -10.07 -3.73
N GLY A 16 -3.61 -11.28 -3.20
CA GLY A 16 -3.08 -11.69 -1.90
C GLY A 16 -2.79 -13.18 -1.90
N LYS A 17 -2.27 -13.71 -0.78
CA LYS A 17 -2.04 -15.14 -0.57
C LYS A 17 -3.36 -15.92 -0.52
N ASP A 18 -4.43 -15.26 -0.08
CA ASP A 18 -5.79 -15.77 -0.02
C ASP A 18 -6.79 -14.66 -0.38
N CYS A 19 -8.07 -15.01 -0.42
CA CYS A 19 -9.15 -14.09 -0.75
C CYS A 19 -9.28 -12.93 0.24
N GLU A 20 -9.09 -13.19 1.54
CA GLU A 20 -9.21 -12.17 2.58
C GLU A 20 -8.10 -11.13 2.45
N GLU A 21 -6.86 -11.57 2.22
CA GLU A 21 -5.73 -10.69 2.00
C GLU A 21 -5.90 -9.86 0.71
N ALA A 22 -6.43 -10.45 -0.37
CA ALA A 22 -6.71 -9.72 -1.61
C ALA A 22 -7.73 -8.59 -1.41
N VAL A 23 -8.80 -8.85 -0.65
CA VAL A 23 -9.82 -7.84 -0.28
C VAL A 23 -9.21 -6.77 0.63
N ARG A 24 -8.37 -7.15 1.60
CA ARG A 24 -7.63 -6.19 2.43
C ARG A 24 -6.76 -5.27 1.59
N HIS A 25 -6.06 -5.79 0.59
CA HIS A 25 -5.28 -4.96 -0.34
C HIS A 25 -6.15 -4.02 -1.17
N ALA A 26 -7.35 -4.45 -1.62
CA ALA A 26 -8.29 -3.58 -2.32
C ALA A 26 -8.74 -2.40 -1.44
N ALA A 27 -9.11 -2.67 -0.18
CA ALA A 27 -9.51 -1.62 0.76
C ALA A 27 -8.36 -0.63 1.04
N VAL A 28 -7.14 -1.13 1.22
CA VAL A 28 -5.96 -0.25 1.39
C VAL A 28 -5.71 0.58 0.13
N MET A 29 -5.82 0.01 -1.07
CA MET A 29 -5.63 0.71 -2.34
C MET A 29 -6.62 1.88 -2.51
N GLU A 30 -7.89 1.67 -2.16
CA GLU A 30 -8.91 2.74 -2.18
C GLU A 30 -8.57 3.88 -1.21
N GLU A 31 -8.21 3.56 0.04
CA GLU A 31 -7.91 4.59 1.02
C GLU A 31 -6.67 5.42 0.65
N VAL A 32 -5.61 4.79 0.13
CA VAL A 32 -4.43 5.54 -0.33
C VAL A 32 -4.72 6.36 -1.58
N ALA A 33 -5.54 5.86 -2.51
CA ALA A 33 -5.96 6.62 -3.70
C ALA A 33 -6.77 7.85 -3.32
N LYS A 34 -7.72 7.71 -2.38
CA LYS A 34 -8.53 8.81 -1.85
C LYS A 34 -7.70 9.86 -1.12
N MET A 35 -6.74 9.44 -0.30
CA MET A 35 -5.80 10.35 0.35
C MET A 35 -4.93 11.09 -0.69
N ALA A 36 -4.35 10.36 -1.64
CA ALA A 36 -3.52 10.94 -2.69
C ALA A 36 -4.29 11.97 -3.52
N PHE A 37 -5.50 11.63 -3.97
CA PHE A 37 -6.38 12.55 -4.70
C PHE A 37 -6.61 13.85 -3.93
N ARG A 38 -6.96 13.76 -2.64
CA ARG A 38 -7.16 14.94 -1.78
C ARG A 38 -5.89 15.75 -1.59
N THR A 39 -4.75 15.10 -1.37
CA THR A 39 -3.44 15.76 -1.23
C THR A 39 -3.07 16.54 -2.50
N GLU A 40 -3.31 15.95 -3.67
CA GLU A 40 -3.10 16.61 -4.96
C GLU A 40 -4.04 17.80 -5.18
N MET A 41 -5.32 17.66 -4.79
CA MET A 41 -6.29 18.75 -4.83
C MET A 41 -5.93 19.93 -3.91
N HIS A 42 -5.18 19.68 -2.83
CA HIS A 42 -4.61 20.73 -1.99
C HIS A 42 -3.27 21.29 -2.51
N GLY A 43 -2.83 20.89 -3.71
CA GLY A 43 -1.63 21.42 -4.36
C GLY A 43 -0.31 20.80 -3.88
N ASN A 44 -0.37 19.74 -3.06
CA ASN A 44 0.83 19.00 -2.66
C ASN A 44 0.99 17.76 -3.54
N ARG A 45 2.16 17.62 -4.16
CA ARG A 45 2.53 16.46 -5.00
C ARG A 45 3.85 15.83 -4.58
N ARG A 46 4.33 16.14 -3.38
CA ARG A 46 5.60 15.62 -2.87
C ARG A 46 5.42 14.17 -2.45
N SER A 47 6.22 13.29 -3.04
CA SER A 47 6.37 11.92 -2.58
C SER A 47 7.05 11.87 -1.22
N LEU A 48 6.85 10.78 -0.50
CA LEU A 48 7.61 10.47 0.71
C LEU A 48 9.06 10.14 0.33
N ASP A 49 10.02 10.44 1.20
CA ASP A 49 11.42 10.05 1.00
C ASP A 49 11.55 8.52 0.88
N ASP A 50 12.39 8.06 -0.04
CA ASP A 50 12.61 6.63 -0.33
C ASP A 50 13.01 5.84 0.91
N TYR A 51 13.87 6.42 1.76
CA TYR A 51 14.27 5.81 3.03
C TYR A 51 13.07 5.52 3.96
N LEU A 52 12.09 6.41 4.01
CA LEU A 52 10.89 6.21 4.83
C LEU A 52 9.98 5.15 4.21
N LEU A 53 9.84 5.12 2.89
CA LEU A 53 9.10 4.08 2.17
C LEU A 53 9.70 2.70 2.48
N ASP A 54 11.01 2.57 2.32
CA ASP A 54 11.75 1.33 2.59
C ASP A 54 11.60 0.91 4.06
N LYS A 55 11.82 1.84 5.00
CA LYS A 55 11.68 1.56 6.43
C LYS A 55 10.29 1.03 6.77
N HIS A 56 9.24 1.65 6.25
CA HIS A 56 7.85 1.23 6.52
C HIS A 56 7.53 -0.13 5.91
N TYR A 57 8.00 -0.41 4.70
CA TYR A 57 7.80 -1.69 4.03
C TYR A 57 8.57 -2.81 4.75
N GLN A 58 9.87 -2.63 4.99
CA GLN A 58 10.75 -3.64 5.57
C GLN A 58 10.35 -4.00 7.01
N ARG A 59 9.79 -3.06 7.77
CA ARG A 59 9.30 -3.31 9.13
C ARG A 59 8.24 -4.43 9.21
N LYS A 60 7.45 -4.64 8.14
CA LYS A 60 6.40 -5.67 8.07
C LYS A 60 6.76 -6.86 7.17
N HIS A 61 7.54 -6.61 6.11
CA HIS A 61 7.75 -7.59 5.03
C HIS A 61 9.22 -7.92 4.77
N GLY A 62 10.15 -7.31 5.50
CA GLY A 62 11.58 -7.56 5.40
C GLY A 62 12.02 -8.83 6.10
N LYS A 63 13.26 -9.25 5.85
CA LYS A 63 13.87 -10.42 6.50
C LYS A 63 13.84 -10.32 8.02
N ASP A 64 14.06 -9.11 8.55
CA ASP A 64 14.08 -8.79 9.97
C ASP A 64 12.79 -8.04 10.39
N ALA A 65 11.66 -8.33 9.75
CA ALA A 65 10.37 -7.73 10.08
C ALA A 65 10.02 -7.94 11.57
N TYR A 66 9.50 -6.90 12.21
CA TYR A 66 9.30 -6.86 13.66
C TYR A 66 7.94 -6.30 14.08
N TYR A 67 7.08 -5.93 13.13
CA TYR A 67 5.78 -5.32 13.39
C TYR A 67 4.66 -6.14 12.74
N GLY A 68 3.59 -6.42 13.50
CA GLY A 68 2.46 -7.21 13.01
C GLY A 68 2.67 -8.73 13.07
N GLN A 69 3.67 -9.20 13.83
CA GLN A 69 3.83 -10.61 14.19
C GLN A 69 3.02 -10.86 15.46
N GLU A 70 1.98 -11.70 15.37
CA GLU A 70 1.15 -12.08 16.53
C GLU A 70 1.89 -12.93 17.56
N ASN A 71 3.01 -13.57 17.19
CA ASN A 71 3.79 -14.40 18.11
C ASN A 71 5.29 -14.30 17.81
N ARG A 72 6.05 -13.99 18.86
CA ARG A 72 7.23 -14.77 19.19
C ARG A 72 6.77 -15.93 20.06
#